data_AF-A0A535RUG2-F1
#
_entry.id   AF-A0A535RUG2-F1
#
_cell.length_a   1.000
_cell.length_b   1.000
_cell.length_c   1.000
_cell.angle_alpha   90.00
_cell.angle_beta   90.00
_cell.angle_gamma   90.00
#
_symmetry.space_group_name_H-M   'P 1'
#
loop_
_entity.id
_entity.type
_entity.pdbx_description
1 polymer ?
#
loop_
_entity_poly.entity_id
_entity_poly.type
_entity_poly.pdbx_seq_one_letter_code
_entity_poly.pdbx_strand_id
1 'polypeptide(L)' 'MKLTTLTMVTVDGVMQGLGGADEDRRGGFERGGWVASVFDNEAMAFLNDVYRRADAFLFG' A
#
# COMPACT_ATOMS: atom_id res chain seq x y z
N MET A 1 -21.14 10.29 3.36
CA MET A 1 -20.22 9.14 3.34
C MET A 1 -19.30 9.30 2.14
N LYS A 2 -17.98 9.19 2.32
CA LYS A 2 -16.98 9.35 1.24
C LYS A 2 -16.20 8.06 1.09
N LEU A 3 -16.25 7.45 -0.09
CA LEU A 3 -15.32 6.38 -0.45
C LEU A 3 -13.94 6.98 -0.70
N THR A 4 -12.94 6.48 0.03
CA THR A 4 -11.55 6.93 -0.11
C THR A 4 -10.70 5.71 -0.43
N THR A 5 -9.87 5.83 -1.46
CA THR A 5 -8.90 4.80 -1.84
C THR A 5 -7.54 5.17 -1.30
N LEU A 6 -6.85 4.20 -0.70
CA LEU A 6 -5.43 4.29 -0.40
C LEU A 6 -4.73 3.19 -1.20
N THR A 7 -3.76 3.59 -2.01
CA THR A 7 -3.01 2.68 -2.89
C THR A 7 -1.53 3.02 -2.82
N MET A 8 -0.68 2.01 -2.68
CA MET A 8 0.75 2.16 -2.95
C MET A 8 1.03 1.69 -4.37
N VAL A 9 1.75 2.50 -5.13
CA VAL A 9 2.05 2.25 -6.53
C VAL A 9 3.48 2.68 -6.82
N THR A 10 4.22 1.86 -7.55
CA THR A 10 5.54 2.24 -8.05
C THR A 10 5.41 3.26 -9.18
N VAL A 11 6.49 3.98 -9.52
CA VAL A 11 6.49 4.96 -10.63
C VAL A 11 6.15 4.29 -11.98
N ASP A 12 6.51 3.02 -12.16
CA ASP A 12 6.21 2.18 -13.32
C ASP A 12 4.85 1.46 -13.24
N GLY A 13 4.02 1.74 -12.23
CA GLY A 13 2.61 1.36 -12.20
C GLY A 13 2.28 0.03 -11.51
N VAL A 14 3.20 -0.57 -10.76
CA VAL A 14 2.95 -1.80 -9.99
C VAL A 14 2.25 -1.45 -8.67
N MET A 15 1.04 -1.99 -8.49
CA MET A 15 0.28 -1.86 -7.24
C MET A 15 0.45 -3.13 -6.39
N GLN A 16 0.94 -2.96 -5.16
CA GLN A 16 1.08 -4.02 -4.16
C GLN A 16 0.74 -3.45 -2.77
N GLY A 17 0.45 -4.32 -1.82
CA GLY A 17 0.27 -4.06 -0.40
C GLY A 17 1.57 -3.70 0.31
N LEU A 18 1.51 -3.67 1.66
CA LEU A 18 2.52 -3.02 2.50
C LEU A 18 3.81 -3.83 2.73
N GLY A 19 4.00 -5.03 2.17
CA GLY A 19 5.28 -5.71 2.44
C GLY A 19 5.42 -7.21 2.17
N GLY A 20 4.51 -7.87 1.44
CA GLY A 20 4.73 -9.28 1.13
C GLY A 20 5.88 -9.46 0.12
N ALA A 21 6.99 -10.09 0.51
CA ALA A 21 8.12 -10.36 -0.40
C ALA A 21 7.72 -11.28 -1.59
N ASP A 22 6.69 -12.10 -1.39
CA ASP A 22 6.08 -12.95 -2.41
C ASP A 22 4.75 -12.39 -2.95
N GLU A 23 4.41 -11.14 -2.62
CA GLU A 23 3.20 -10.50 -3.11
C GLU A 23 3.27 -10.37 -4.64
N ASP A 24 2.21 -10.85 -5.30
CA ASP A 24 1.99 -10.91 -6.75
C ASP A 24 3.22 -10.68 -7.66
N ARG A 25 3.86 -11.79 -8.05
CA ARG A 25 5.01 -11.81 -8.97
C ARG A 25 4.64 -11.81 -10.46
N ARG A 26 3.35 -11.76 -10.80
CA ARG A 26 2.93 -11.78 -12.20
C ARG A 26 3.46 -10.53 -12.92
N GLY A 27 3.83 -10.68 -14.18
CA GLY A 27 4.37 -9.56 -14.97
C GLY A 27 5.88 -9.30 -14.79
N GLY A 28 6.60 -10.14 -14.05
CA GLY A 28 8.08 -10.08 -13.95
C GLY A 28 8.60 -8.99 -13.01
N PHE A 29 7.78 -8.55 -12.06
CA PHE A 29 8.20 -7.62 -11.02
C PHE A 29 8.91 -8.36 -9.88
N GLU A 30 10.22 -8.14 -9.75
CA GLU A 30 11.08 -8.89 -8.81
C GLU A 30 11.27 -8.20 -7.45
N ARG A 31 10.67 -7.02 -7.24
CA ARG A 31 10.83 -6.22 -6.01
C ARG A 31 9.64 -6.38 -5.06
N GLY A 32 9.18 -7.62 -4.83
CA GLY A 32 8.10 -7.89 -3.89
C GLY A 32 8.39 -7.29 -2.51
N GLY A 33 7.37 -6.69 -1.89
CA GLY A 33 7.52 -6.01 -0.60
C GLY A 33 8.34 -4.71 -0.64
N TRP A 34 8.57 -4.13 -1.83
CA TRP A 34 9.32 -2.90 -2.03
C TRP A 34 8.92 -1.74 -1.11
N VAL A 35 7.64 -1.68 -0.72
CA VAL A 35 7.13 -0.62 0.15
C VAL A 35 7.88 -0.59 1.48
N ALA A 36 8.19 -1.75 2.07
CA ALA A 36 8.77 -1.84 3.40
C ALA A 36 10.15 -1.15 3.54
N SER A 37 10.94 -1.07 2.46
CA SER A 37 12.25 -0.42 2.49
C SER A 37 12.19 1.11 2.37
N VAL A 38 11.05 1.64 1.93
CA VAL A 38 10.83 3.09 1.73
C VAL A 38 9.72 3.65 2.64
N PHE A 39 9.09 2.80 3.46
CA PHE A 39 8.02 3.21 4.37
C PHE A 39 8.61 3.78 5.67
N ASP A 40 8.64 5.10 5.77
CA ASP A 40 9.19 5.81 6.92
C ASP A 40 8.11 6.16 7.97
N ASN A 41 8.55 6.83 9.04
CA ASN A 41 7.67 7.23 10.13
C ASN A 41 6.60 8.25 9.70
N GLU A 42 6.90 9.10 8.71
CA GLU A 42 5.95 10.10 8.22
C GLU A 42 4.85 9.44 7.39
N ALA A 43 5.21 8.52 6.50
CA ALA A 43 4.28 7.69 5.75
C ALA A 43 3.39 6.85 6.70
N MET A 44 3.97 6.24 7.74
CA MET A 44 3.21 5.54 8.78
C MET A 44 2.24 6.46 9.53
N ALA A 45 2.67 7.67 9.89
CA ALA A 45 1.81 8.63 10.58
C ALA A 45 0.63 9.05 9.70
N PHE A 46 0.87 9.37 8.44
CA PHE A 46 -0.17 9.69 7.46
C PHE A 46 -1.15 8.53 7.28
N LEU A 47 -0.64 7.31 7.10
CA LEU A 47 -1.45 6.10 6.95
C LEU A 47 -2.41 5.91 8.14
N ASN A 48 -1.87 5.99 9.36
CA ASN A 48 -2.65 5.88 10.58
C ASN A 48 -3.73 6.96 10.67
N ASP A 49 -3.43 8.18 10.24
CA ASP A 49 -4.37 9.30 10.26
C ASP A 49 -5.51 9.14 9.26
N VAL A 50 -5.23 8.54 8.09
CA VAL A 50 -6.25 8.17 7.10
C VAL A 50 -7.11 7.02 7.63
N TYR A 51 -6.50 5.96 8.16
CA TYR A 51 -7.21 4.78 8.67
C TYR A 51 -8.13 5.11 9.84
N ARG A 52 -7.73 6.03 10.74
CA ARG A 52 -8.57 6.47 11.86
C ARG A 52 -9.89 7.13 11.44
N ARG A 53 -9.96 7.64 10.20
CA ARG A 53 -11.16 8.30 9.65
C ARG A 53 -12.13 7.31 8.99
N ALA A 54 -11.74 6.05 8.84
CA ALA A 54 -12.55 5.03 8.20
C ALA A 54 -13.45 4.33 9.22
N ASP A 55 -14.75 4.29 8.95
CA ASP A 55 -15.71 3.51 9.74
C ASP A 55 -15.66 2.00 9.39
N ALA A 56 -15.20 1.67 8.17
CA ALA A 56 -15.07 0.31 7.67
C ALA A 56 -14.01 0.23 6.55
N PHE A 57 -13.47 -0.97 6.33
CA PHE A 57 -12.55 -1.27 5.23
C PHE A 57 -13.23 -2.21 4.22
N LEU A 58 -12.92 -2.00 2.94
CA LEU A 58 -13.35 -2.86 1.84
C LEU A 58 -12.10 -3.45 1.18
N PHE A 59 -12.01 -4.78 1.17
CA PHE A 59 -10.97 -5.55 0.50
C PHE A 59 -11.63 -6.46 -0.55
N GLY A 60 -10.85 -6.84 -1.57
CA GLY A 60 -11.27 -7.78 -2.63
C GLY A 60 -10.79 -9.20 -2.38
#